data_AF-A0A8J6R1F8-F1
#
_entry.id   AF-A0A8J6R1F8-F1
#
_cell.length_a   1.000
_cell.length_b   1.000
_cell.length_c   1.000
_cell.angle_alpha   90.00
_cell.angle_beta   90.00
_cell.angle_gamma   90.00
#
_symmetry.space_group_name_H-M   'P 1'
#
loop_
_entity.id
_entity.type
_entity.pdbx_description
1 polymer ?
#
loop_
_entity_poly.entity_id
_entity_poly.type
_entity_poly.pdbx_seq_one_letter_code
_entity_poly.pdbx_strand_id
1 'polypeptide(L)'
;MKKLVKTWWGNRFIQALEEFSDPSRLSRGRSYANSNRILQLDIIDSVIHAKVRGNVNPYFGVYKEPTYTIEIVIHPISQAQWAAAIAYIASKASFISKLLLNEMPDNIEDAFQTLGLHLLPKSKLDFETHCSCPDWGNPCKHVAGVYYRVAKDLDRDPFLLFELRGLPRKQLHAELAKSPLGQALIAELNAEASAPFPVTSYYTRPQLTALPQEINPKTFWQGEKPFPKTVEVLPPSTVSGILVKKQGDFPAFWQKDHSFIATIDELYDRVKTKNRDLL
;
A
#
# COMPACT_ATOMS: atom_id res chain seq x y z
N MET A 1 -13.84 -11.65 -17.32
CA MET A 1 -12.73 -12.48 -16.76
C MET A 1 -12.42 -11.97 -15.36
N LYS A 2 -12.28 -12.87 -14.38
CA LYS A 2 -11.88 -12.48 -13.01
C LYS A 2 -10.44 -11.97 -13.06
N LYS A 3 -10.19 -10.74 -12.58
CA LYS A 3 -8.83 -10.19 -12.54
C LYS A 3 -7.94 -11.08 -11.65
N LEU A 4 -6.74 -11.39 -12.13
CA LEU A 4 -5.77 -12.24 -11.40
C LEU A 4 -5.21 -11.51 -10.17
N VAL A 5 -5.01 -10.20 -10.32
CA VAL A 5 -4.56 -9.27 -9.30
C VAL A 5 -5.37 -7.97 -9.37
N LYS A 6 -5.46 -7.26 -8.24
CA LYS A 6 -6.35 -6.09 -8.07
C LYS A 6 -5.60 -4.77 -7.99
N THR A 7 -4.36 -4.77 -7.51
CA THR A 7 -3.56 -3.56 -7.25
C THR A 7 -2.63 -3.24 -8.42
N TRP A 8 -2.13 -2.00 -8.50
CA TRP A 8 -1.19 -1.63 -9.56
C TRP A 8 0.16 -2.34 -9.40
N TRP A 9 0.65 -2.54 -8.16
CA TRP A 9 1.92 -3.23 -7.90
C TRP A 9 1.82 -4.73 -8.22
N GLY A 10 0.71 -5.38 -7.88
CA GLY A 10 0.45 -6.77 -8.29
C GLY A 10 0.44 -6.92 -9.82
N ASN A 11 -0.19 -5.96 -10.52
CA ASN A 11 -0.16 -5.92 -11.98
C ASN A 11 1.25 -5.69 -12.53
N ARG A 12 2.01 -4.74 -11.97
CA ARG A 12 3.39 -4.46 -12.38
C ARG A 12 4.32 -5.64 -12.15
N PHE A 13 4.16 -6.36 -11.04
CA PHE A 13 4.91 -7.57 -10.75
C PHE A 13 4.66 -8.66 -11.81
N ILE A 14 3.39 -8.90 -12.18
CA ILE A 14 3.06 -9.85 -13.26
C ILE A 14 3.58 -9.37 -14.61
N GLN A 15 3.42 -8.08 -14.93
CA GLN A 15 3.92 -7.51 -16.19
C GLN A 15 5.43 -7.69 -16.32
N ALA A 16 6.19 -7.39 -15.27
CA ALA A 16 7.63 -7.60 -15.26
C ALA A 16 7.97 -9.06 -15.59
N LEU A 17 7.29 -10.02 -14.95
CA LEU A 17 7.50 -11.44 -15.24
C LEU A 17 7.16 -11.80 -16.69
N GLU A 18 6.08 -11.25 -17.24
CA GLU A 18 5.64 -11.46 -18.62
C GLU A 18 6.62 -10.85 -19.65
N GLU A 19 7.34 -9.79 -19.31
CA GLU A 19 8.33 -9.14 -20.20
C GLU A 19 9.57 -10.00 -20.43
N PHE A 20 10.03 -10.75 -19.42
CA PHE A 20 11.28 -11.54 -19.52
C PHE A 20 11.09 -13.06 -19.49
N SER A 21 9.85 -13.54 -19.45
CA SER A 21 9.52 -14.98 -19.47
C SER A 21 8.68 -15.34 -20.68
N ASP A 22 8.78 -16.60 -21.14
CA ASP A 22 7.92 -17.13 -22.20
C ASP A 22 6.43 -17.05 -21.79
N PRO A 23 5.58 -16.30 -22.52
CA PRO A 23 4.16 -16.12 -22.18
C PRO A 23 3.38 -17.44 -22.13
N SER A 24 3.74 -18.42 -22.97
CA SER A 24 3.11 -19.74 -22.99
C SER A 24 3.44 -20.53 -21.72
N ARG A 25 4.66 -20.39 -21.19
CA ARG A 25 5.10 -21.04 -19.94
C ARG A 25 4.41 -20.42 -18.73
N LEU A 26 4.37 -19.08 -18.67
CA LEU A 26 3.65 -18.36 -17.63
C LEU A 26 2.16 -18.71 -17.64
N SER A 27 1.51 -18.66 -18.79
CA SER A 27 0.08 -18.96 -18.91
C SER A 27 -0.30 -20.34 -18.35
N ARG A 28 0.53 -21.38 -18.59
CA ARG A 28 0.32 -22.72 -18.02
C ARG A 28 0.37 -22.73 -16.48
N GLY A 29 1.19 -21.87 -15.88
CA GLY A 29 1.32 -21.72 -14.43
C GLY A 29 0.12 -21.07 -13.74
N ARG A 30 -0.75 -20.34 -14.46
CA ARG A 30 -1.94 -19.70 -13.87
C ARG A 30 -2.84 -20.68 -13.11
N SER A 31 -2.97 -21.90 -13.62
CA SER A 31 -3.76 -22.98 -12.99
C SER A 31 -3.13 -23.54 -11.71
N TYR A 32 -1.84 -23.30 -11.47
CA TYR A 32 -1.10 -23.77 -10.30
C TYR A 32 -1.11 -22.76 -9.15
N ALA A 33 -1.62 -21.54 -9.35
CA ALA A 33 -1.61 -20.46 -8.35
C ALA A 33 -2.68 -20.58 -7.23
N ASN A 34 -3.35 -21.74 -7.10
CA ASN A 34 -4.40 -21.97 -6.12
C ASN A 34 -3.92 -22.81 -4.94
N SER A 35 -4.63 -22.73 -3.81
CA SER A 35 -4.29 -23.43 -2.56
C SER A 35 -4.36 -24.96 -2.66
N ASN A 36 -5.04 -25.53 -3.65
CA ASN A 36 -5.06 -26.97 -3.87
C ASN A 36 -3.79 -27.47 -4.58
N ARG A 37 -3.05 -26.56 -5.21
CA ARG A 37 -1.80 -26.86 -5.93
C ARG A 37 -0.58 -26.46 -5.13
N ILE A 38 -0.59 -25.29 -4.50
CA ILE A 38 0.48 -24.84 -3.61
C ILE A 38 0.12 -25.31 -2.21
N LEU A 39 0.79 -26.37 -1.76
CA LEU A 39 0.54 -27.04 -0.49
C LEU A 39 1.15 -26.27 0.68
N GLN A 40 2.28 -25.61 0.43
CA GLN A 40 3.03 -24.81 1.40
C GLN A 40 3.69 -23.65 0.65
N LEU A 41 3.67 -22.46 1.25
CA LEU A 41 4.36 -21.28 0.77
C LEU A 41 4.87 -20.51 1.99
N ASP A 42 6.18 -20.41 2.10
CA ASP A 42 6.86 -19.65 3.15
C ASP A 42 7.74 -18.61 2.46
N ILE A 43 7.64 -17.37 2.93
CA ILE A 43 8.48 -16.26 2.47
C ILE A 43 9.30 -15.82 3.67
N ILE A 44 10.62 -15.91 3.53
CA ILE A 44 11.57 -15.60 4.58
C ILE A 44 12.61 -14.68 3.93
N ASP A 45 12.60 -13.42 4.32
CA ASP A 45 13.44 -12.37 3.74
C ASP A 45 13.30 -12.33 2.21
N SER A 46 14.40 -12.51 1.48
CA SER A 46 14.47 -12.47 0.03
C SER A 46 14.19 -13.82 -0.65
N VAL A 47 13.82 -14.85 0.11
CA VAL A 47 13.66 -16.23 -0.39
C VAL A 47 12.23 -16.71 -0.21
N ILE A 48 11.68 -17.28 -1.27
CA ILE A 48 10.36 -17.89 -1.31
C ILE A 48 10.54 -19.40 -1.44
N HIS A 49 10.12 -20.15 -0.43
CA HIS A 49 10.06 -21.60 -0.46
C HIS A 49 8.63 -22.06 -0.68
N ALA A 50 8.44 -23.02 -1.59
CA ALA A 50 7.12 -23.59 -1.83
C ALA A 50 7.16 -25.10 -2.06
N LYS A 51 6.07 -25.77 -1.67
CA LYS A 51 5.78 -27.15 -2.09
C LYS A 51 4.57 -27.15 -2.98
N VAL A 52 4.75 -27.66 -4.21
CA VAL A 52 3.71 -27.63 -5.24
C VAL A 52 3.37 -29.03 -5.70
N ARG A 53 2.08 -29.33 -5.70
CA ARG A 53 1.48 -30.54 -6.24
C ARG A 53 1.59 -30.56 -7.76
N GLY A 54 2.30 -31.55 -8.28
CA GLY A 54 2.38 -31.84 -9.71
C GLY A 54 1.15 -32.57 -10.25
N ASN A 55 1.25 -33.03 -11.49
CA ASN A 55 0.25 -33.92 -12.10
C ASN A 55 0.83 -35.32 -12.24
N VAL A 56 -0.02 -36.33 -12.02
CA VAL A 56 0.24 -37.69 -12.47
C VAL A 56 0.36 -37.67 -14.00
N ASN A 57 1.42 -38.26 -14.53
CA ASN A 57 1.59 -38.39 -15.97
C ASN A 57 2.25 -39.74 -16.28
N PRO A 58 1.43 -40.77 -16.60
CA PRO A 58 1.94 -42.11 -16.91
C PRO A 58 2.88 -42.14 -18.12
N TYR A 59 2.74 -41.21 -19.08
CA TYR A 59 3.61 -41.12 -20.25
C TYR A 59 5.08 -40.83 -19.88
N PHE A 60 5.30 -40.11 -18.78
CA PHE A 60 6.64 -39.83 -18.25
C PHE A 60 6.99 -40.71 -17.03
N GLY A 61 6.30 -41.84 -16.84
CA GLY A 61 6.56 -42.75 -15.72
C GLY A 61 6.16 -42.22 -14.35
N VAL A 62 5.36 -41.14 -14.29
CA VAL A 62 4.86 -40.56 -13.04
C VAL A 62 3.50 -41.17 -12.72
N TYR A 63 3.51 -42.27 -11.96
CA TYR A 63 2.30 -43.04 -11.60
C TYR A 63 1.64 -42.59 -10.30
N LYS A 64 2.35 -41.82 -9.47
CA LYS A 64 1.83 -41.21 -8.24
C LYS A 64 1.94 -39.70 -8.33
N GLU A 65 1.05 -38.99 -7.65
CA GLU A 65 1.04 -37.53 -7.64
C GLU A 65 2.34 -37.00 -7.01
N PRO A 66 3.22 -36.34 -7.78
CA PRO A 66 4.48 -35.88 -7.26
C PRO A 66 4.30 -34.54 -6.52
N THR A 67 5.16 -34.30 -5.54
CA THR A 67 5.31 -32.97 -4.91
C THR A 67 6.68 -32.42 -5.26
N TYR A 68 6.71 -31.19 -5.76
CA TYR A 68 7.95 -30.50 -6.13
C TYR A 68 8.27 -29.41 -5.12
N THR A 69 9.56 -29.29 -4.79
CA THR A 69 10.12 -28.22 -3.98
C THR A 69 10.56 -27.10 -4.90
N ILE A 70 10.23 -25.88 -4.52
CA ILE A 70 10.55 -24.67 -5.26
C ILE A 70 11.26 -23.72 -4.32
N GLU A 71 12.30 -23.09 -4.85
CA GLU A 71 13.02 -22.00 -4.22
C GLU A 71 13.12 -20.87 -5.23
N ILE A 72 12.71 -19.67 -4.82
CA ILE A 72 12.81 -18.46 -5.62
C ILE A 72 13.49 -17.42 -4.75
N VAL A 73 14.69 -17.01 -5.14
CA VAL A 73 15.40 -15.88 -4.54
C VAL A 73 15.12 -14.65 -5.40
N ILE A 74 14.64 -13.59 -4.76
CA ILE A 74 14.59 -12.26 -5.37
C ILE A 74 15.82 -11.51 -4.88
N HIS A 75 16.65 -11.02 -5.79
CA HIS A 75 17.91 -10.40 -5.39
C HIS A 75 17.65 -9.18 -4.50
N PRO A 76 18.24 -9.16 -3.28
CA PRO A 76 18.05 -8.07 -2.36
C PRO A 76 18.77 -6.82 -2.85
N ILE A 77 18.25 -5.66 -2.45
CA ILE A 77 18.95 -4.40 -2.62
C ILE A 77 20.04 -4.35 -1.54
N SER A 78 21.26 -3.92 -1.89
CA SER A 78 22.36 -3.88 -0.93
C SER A 78 22.08 -2.91 0.22
N GLN A 79 22.67 -3.15 1.40
CA GLN A 79 22.45 -2.30 2.57
C GLN A 79 22.81 -0.82 2.30
N ALA A 80 23.85 -0.55 1.52
CA ALA A 80 24.24 0.81 1.14
C ALA A 80 23.19 1.48 0.24
N GLN A 81 22.65 0.74 -0.73
CA GLN A 81 21.57 1.23 -1.60
C GLN A 81 20.27 1.44 -0.81
N TRP A 82 19.95 0.56 0.15
CA TRP A 82 18.82 0.75 1.05
C TRP A 82 18.98 2.00 1.91
N ALA A 83 20.16 2.27 2.46
CA ALA A 83 20.42 3.49 3.22
C ALA A 83 20.16 4.75 2.38
N ALA A 84 20.60 4.77 1.11
CA ALA A 84 20.34 5.87 0.19
C ALA A 84 18.83 6.00 -0.14
N ALA A 85 18.15 4.88 -0.43
CA ALA A 85 16.71 4.86 -0.70
C ALA A 85 15.89 5.35 0.50
N ILE A 86 16.22 4.89 1.71
CA ILE A 86 15.57 5.33 2.95
C ILE A 86 15.79 6.81 3.17
N ALA A 87 17.01 7.33 2.98
CA ALA A 87 17.28 8.75 3.12
C ALA A 87 16.44 9.59 2.13
N TYR A 88 16.31 9.15 0.87
CA TYR A 88 15.46 9.82 -0.11
C TYR A 88 13.98 9.76 0.27
N ILE A 89 13.46 8.58 0.60
CA ILE A 89 12.07 8.36 1.04
C ILE A 89 11.75 9.23 2.25
N ALA A 90 12.64 9.24 3.25
CA ALA A 90 12.48 9.99 4.48
C ALA A 90 12.53 11.51 4.28
N SER A 91 13.12 11.99 3.18
CA SER A 91 13.13 13.41 2.81
C SER A 91 11.79 13.91 2.25
N LYS A 92 10.86 12.99 1.92
CA LYS A 92 9.57 13.31 1.29
C LYS A 92 8.43 12.98 2.25
N ALA A 93 7.76 14.01 2.75
CA ALA A 93 6.62 13.88 3.66
C ALA A 93 5.51 12.95 3.09
N SER A 94 5.28 12.96 1.78
CA SER A 94 4.28 12.12 1.11
C SER A 94 4.60 10.62 1.16
N PHE A 95 5.87 10.24 1.06
CA PHE A 95 6.27 8.83 1.13
C PHE A 95 6.31 8.34 2.58
N ILE A 96 7.01 9.08 3.45
CA ILE A 96 7.21 8.65 4.83
C ILE A 96 5.89 8.53 5.59
N SER A 97 4.94 9.45 5.38
CA SER A 97 3.64 9.41 6.06
C SER A 97 2.83 8.18 5.67
N LYS A 98 2.72 7.90 4.36
CA LYS A 98 2.05 6.69 3.87
C LYS A 98 2.71 5.42 4.39
N LEU A 99 4.03 5.30 4.26
CA LEU A 99 4.73 4.08 4.66
C LEU A 99 4.63 3.80 6.16
N LEU A 100 4.79 4.81 7.03
CA LEU A 100 4.62 4.64 8.48
C LEU A 100 3.17 4.30 8.85
N LEU A 101 2.20 4.74 8.06
CA LEU A 101 0.78 4.38 8.18
C LEU A 101 0.42 3.06 7.49
N ASN A 102 1.41 2.25 7.09
CA ASN A 102 1.20 0.96 6.43
C ASN A 102 0.52 1.05 5.04
N GLU A 103 0.61 2.20 4.38
CA GLU A 103 0.09 2.45 3.04
C GLU A 103 1.24 2.46 2.03
N MET A 104 1.10 1.72 0.92
CA MET A 104 2.06 1.73 -0.18
C MET A 104 1.82 2.95 -1.09
N PRO A 105 2.78 3.86 -1.27
CA PRO A 105 2.63 4.99 -2.18
C PRO A 105 2.54 4.54 -3.65
N ASP A 106 1.61 5.12 -4.42
CA ASP A 106 1.41 4.75 -5.84
C ASP A 106 2.61 5.06 -6.73
N ASN A 107 3.41 6.03 -6.35
CA ASN A 107 4.60 6.47 -7.05
C ASN A 107 5.89 6.06 -6.31
N ILE A 108 5.84 4.98 -5.51
CA ILE A 108 6.99 4.51 -4.74
C ILE A 108 8.20 4.21 -5.63
N GLU A 109 7.98 3.71 -6.86
CA GLU A 109 9.07 3.43 -7.81
C GLU A 109 9.90 4.68 -8.16
N ASP A 110 9.31 5.87 -8.19
CA ASP A 110 10.03 7.11 -8.49
C ASP A 110 11.17 7.35 -7.49
N ALA A 111 10.98 6.92 -6.23
CA ALA A 111 11.99 7.00 -5.18
C ALA A 111 13.21 6.12 -5.47
N PHE A 112 13.01 4.96 -6.06
CA PHE A 112 14.07 4.02 -6.42
C PHE A 112 14.73 4.42 -7.74
N GLN A 113 13.93 4.82 -8.73
CA GLN A 113 14.42 5.23 -10.05
C GLN A 113 15.37 6.43 -10.00
N THR A 114 15.12 7.38 -9.10
CA THR A 114 16.01 8.54 -8.86
C THR A 114 17.43 8.11 -8.47
N LEU A 115 17.57 6.92 -7.88
CA LEU A 115 18.83 6.33 -7.44
C LEU A 115 19.36 5.24 -8.41
N GLY A 116 18.72 5.06 -9.56
CA GLY A 116 19.04 3.98 -10.50
C GLY A 116 18.68 2.58 -9.97
N LEU A 117 17.76 2.50 -9.01
CA LEU A 117 17.27 1.27 -8.38
C LEU A 117 15.83 0.97 -8.81
N HIS A 118 15.35 -0.22 -8.49
CA HIS A 118 13.96 -0.64 -8.68
C HIS A 118 13.50 -1.48 -7.48
N LEU A 119 12.33 -1.17 -6.92
CA LEU A 119 11.76 -1.98 -5.84
C LEU A 119 11.08 -3.22 -6.41
N LEU A 120 10.23 -3.01 -7.41
CA LEU A 120 9.63 -4.06 -8.22
C LEU A 120 10.71 -4.72 -9.09
N PRO A 121 10.56 -6.01 -9.39
CA PRO A 121 11.44 -6.70 -10.33
C PRO A 121 11.33 -6.07 -11.71
N LYS A 122 12.46 -5.99 -12.42
CA LYS A 122 12.55 -5.39 -13.76
C LYS A 122 13.08 -6.37 -14.80
N SER A 123 13.85 -7.37 -14.38
CA SER A 123 14.50 -8.30 -15.28
C SER A 123 14.56 -9.70 -14.71
N LYS A 124 14.85 -10.68 -15.58
CA LYS A 124 15.13 -12.05 -15.15
C LYS A 124 16.30 -12.14 -14.17
N LEU A 125 17.25 -11.21 -14.24
CA LEU A 125 18.41 -11.17 -13.34
C LEU A 125 18.03 -10.83 -11.90
N ASP A 126 16.83 -10.28 -11.66
CA ASP A 126 16.30 -10.09 -10.32
C ASP A 126 15.94 -11.41 -9.64
N PHE A 127 15.86 -12.53 -10.37
CA PHE A 127 15.41 -13.81 -9.85
C PHE A 127 16.43 -14.92 -10.04
N GLU A 128 16.64 -15.69 -8.99
CA GLU A 128 17.22 -17.02 -9.07
C GLU A 128 16.15 -18.03 -8.67
N THR A 129 15.93 -19.06 -9.50
CA THR A 129 14.82 -19.99 -9.29
C THR A 129 15.27 -21.42 -9.46
N HIS A 130 14.85 -22.26 -8.53
CA HIS A 130 15.01 -23.70 -8.58
C HIS A 130 13.65 -24.40 -8.41
N CYS A 131 13.45 -25.48 -9.16
CA CYS A 131 12.32 -26.36 -8.99
C CYS A 131 12.77 -27.80 -9.21
N SER A 132 12.41 -28.72 -8.30
CA SER A 132 12.78 -30.13 -8.40
C SER A 132 12.02 -30.92 -9.47
N CYS A 133 11.24 -30.25 -10.32
CA CYS A 133 10.48 -30.89 -11.39
C CYS A 133 11.35 -31.20 -12.62
N PRO A 134 10.99 -32.20 -13.44
CA PRO A 134 11.79 -32.59 -14.61
C PRO A 134 11.72 -31.60 -15.80
N ASP A 135 10.99 -30.48 -15.67
CA ASP A 135 10.94 -29.44 -16.70
C ASP A 135 12.16 -28.52 -16.56
N TRP A 136 13.04 -28.56 -17.56
CA TRP A 136 14.26 -27.75 -17.63
C TRP A 136 14.01 -26.27 -17.91
N GLY A 137 12.79 -25.89 -18.31
CA GLY A 137 12.51 -24.50 -18.63
C GLY A 137 12.25 -23.65 -17.40
N ASN A 138 12.70 -22.40 -17.48
CA ASN A 138 12.59 -21.42 -16.40
C ASN A 138 11.85 -20.15 -16.89
N PRO A 139 10.67 -19.80 -16.33
CA PRO A 139 9.97 -20.55 -15.28
C PRO A 139 9.28 -21.82 -15.82
N CYS A 140 9.28 -22.88 -15.01
CA CYS A 140 8.39 -24.02 -15.25
C CYS A 140 6.97 -23.65 -14.79
N LYS A 141 5.97 -24.48 -15.12
CA LYS A 141 4.57 -24.21 -14.71
C LYS A 141 4.38 -24.09 -13.19
N HIS A 142 5.23 -24.74 -12.40
CA HIS A 142 5.15 -24.69 -10.94
C HIS A 142 5.72 -23.38 -10.39
N VAL A 143 6.91 -22.96 -10.86
CA VAL A 143 7.50 -21.64 -10.53
C VAL A 143 6.56 -20.51 -10.95
N ALA A 144 6.00 -20.59 -12.16
CA ALA A 144 5.01 -19.64 -12.64
C ALA A 144 3.75 -19.60 -11.74
N GLY A 145 3.30 -20.76 -11.24
CA GLY A 145 2.22 -20.83 -10.25
C GLY A 145 2.54 -20.10 -8.95
N VAL A 146 3.77 -20.25 -8.45
CA VAL A 146 4.26 -19.52 -7.26
C VAL A 146 4.32 -18.03 -7.53
N TYR A 147 4.81 -17.58 -8.69
CA TYR A 147 4.81 -16.16 -9.05
C TYR A 147 3.42 -15.54 -9.01
N TYR A 148 2.42 -16.18 -9.60
CA TYR A 148 1.04 -15.68 -9.54
C TYR A 148 0.46 -15.72 -8.12
N ARG A 149 0.91 -16.65 -7.28
CA ARG A 149 0.50 -16.68 -5.88
C ARG A 149 1.12 -15.53 -5.10
N VAL A 150 2.42 -15.29 -5.26
CA VAL A 150 3.13 -14.15 -4.67
C VAL A 150 2.48 -12.84 -5.12
N ALA A 151 2.15 -12.69 -6.41
CA ALA A 151 1.45 -11.50 -6.90
C ALA A 151 0.09 -11.24 -6.19
N LYS A 152 -0.64 -12.29 -5.83
CA LYS A 152 -1.88 -12.18 -5.02
C LYS A 152 -1.61 -11.89 -3.55
N ASP A 153 -0.52 -12.40 -3.01
CA ASP A 153 -0.13 -12.10 -1.64
C ASP A 153 0.35 -10.63 -1.55
N LEU A 154 1.00 -10.09 -2.59
CA LEU A 154 1.33 -8.68 -2.75
C LEU A 154 0.09 -7.77 -2.82
N ASP A 155 -0.99 -8.20 -3.48
CA ASP A 155 -2.25 -7.45 -3.47
C ASP A 155 -2.81 -7.27 -2.05
N ARG A 156 -2.53 -8.23 -1.15
CA ARG A 156 -3.01 -8.24 0.23
C ARG A 156 -2.06 -7.52 1.18
N ASP A 157 -0.76 -7.71 1.01
CA ASP A 157 0.28 -7.03 1.77
C ASP A 157 1.41 -6.55 0.85
N PRO A 158 1.38 -5.29 0.39
CA PRO A 158 2.41 -4.76 -0.50
C PRO A 158 3.78 -4.61 0.17
N PHE A 159 3.85 -4.61 1.50
CA PHE A 159 5.12 -4.46 2.21
C PHE A 159 6.03 -5.68 2.07
N LEU A 160 5.47 -6.81 1.66
CA LEU A 160 6.22 -7.99 1.27
C LEU A 160 7.22 -7.70 0.13
N LEU A 161 6.99 -6.68 -0.70
CA LEU A 161 8.00 -6.23 -1.70
C LEU A 161 9.30 -5.77 -1.05
N PHE A 162 9.23 -5.06 0.09
CA PHE A 162 10.42 -4.61 0.80
C PHE A 162 11.15 -5.80 1.43
N GLU A 163 10.41 -6.74 2.03
CA GLU A 163 10.97 -7.96 2.62
C GLU A 163 11.67 -8.81 1.58
N LEU A 164 11.02 -9.05 0.43
CA LEU A 164 11.59 -9.75 -0.71
C LEU A 164 12.84 -9.08 -1.28
N ARG A 165 13.00 -7.77 -1.05
CA ARG A 165 14.19 -6.99 -1.43
C ARG A 165 15.18 -6.79 -0.27
N GLY A 166 15.01 -7.53 0.83
CA GLY A 166 15.95 -7.58 1.95
C GLY A 166 15.73 -6.52 3.04
N LEU A 167 14.56 -5.88 3.10
CA LEU A 167 14.21 -4.92 4.15
C LEU A 167 12.83 -5.23 4.76
N PRO A 168 12.75 -5.97 5.88
CA PRO A 168 11.47 -6.30 6.49
C PRO A 168 10.75 -5.04 7.00
N ARG A 169 9.41 -5.08 7.00
CA ARG A 169 8.54 -3.95 7.37
C ARG A 169 8.93 -3.27 8.69
N LYS A 170 9.23 -4.06 9.72
CA LYS A 170 9.63 -3.54 11.05
C LYS A 170 10.91 -2.70 10.95
N GLN A 171 11.89 -3.17 10.17
CA GLN A 171 13.14 -2.45 9.97
C GLN A 171 12.92 -1.19 9.13
N LEU A 172 12.12 -1.27 8.06
CA LEU A 172 11.72 -0.08 7.28
C LEU A 172 11.11 1.00 8.18
N HIS A 173 10.15 0.64 9.04
CA HIS A 173 9.53 1.57 9.98
C HIS A 173 10.54 2.16 10.96
N ALA A 174 11.42 1.31 11.52
CA ALA A 174 12.45 1.74 12.45
C ALA A 174 13.43 2.73 11.82
N GLU A 175 13.85 2.51 10.57
CA GLU A 175 14.74 3.43 9.87
C GLU A 175 14.05 4.75 9.48
N LEU A 176 12.81 4.69 8.99
CA LEU A 176 12.03 5.89 8.68
C LEU A 176 11.76 6.74 9.93
N ALA A 177 11.47 6.10 11.06
CA ALA A 177 11.23 6.74 12.35
C ALA A 177 12.44 7.54 12.88
N LYS A 178 13.66 7.24 12.45
CA LYS A 178 14.87 7.98 12.86
C LYS A 178 14.98 9.35 12.21
N SER A 179 14.31 9.57 11.08
CA SER A 179 14.38 10.85 10.35
C SER A 179 13.61 11.97 11.07
N PRO A 180 13.97 13.25 10.88
CA PRO A 180 13.24 14.37 11.51
C PRO A 180 11.74 14.38 11.19
N LEU A 181 11.36 14.06 9.95
CA LEU A 181 9.95 13.96 9.55
C LEU A 181 9.26 12.75 10.18
N GLY A 182 9.96 11.61 10.30
CA GLY A 182 9.43 10.42 10.95
C GLY A 182 9.18 10.64 12.44
N GLN A 183 10.13 11.28 13.13
CA GLN A 183 10.00 11.65 14.54
C GLN A 183 8.82 12.62 14.75
N ALA A 184 8.70 13.65 13.91
CA ALA A 184 7.59 14.60 13.99
C ALA A 184 6.23 13.91 13.79
N LEU A 185 6.12 13.02 12.81
CA LEU A 185 4.88 12.28 12.57
C LEU A 185 4.54 11.32 13.73
N ILE A 186 5.51 10.59 14.25
CA ILE A 186 5.30 9.66 15.37
C ILE A 186 4.90 10.43 16.64
N ALA A 187 5.52 11.60 16.89
CA ALA A 187 5.14 12.47 17.99
C ALA A 187 3.68 12.92 17.89
N GLU A 188 3.22 13.30 16.69
CA GLU A 188 1.83 13.68 16.44
C GLU A 188 0.86 12.49 16.57
N LEU A 189 1.23 11.32 16.06
CA LEU A 189 0.40 10.10 16.15
C LEU A 189 0.25 9.60 17.59
N ASN A 190 1.26 9.84 18.43
CA ASN A 190 1.24 9.49 19.85
C ASN A 190 0.74 10.64 20.73
N ALA A 191 0.51 11.83 20.18
CA ALA A 191 -0.06 12.93 20.94
C ALA A 191 -1.44 12.49 21.43
N GLU A 192 -1.65 12.53 22.74
CA GLU A 192 -2.95 12.24 23.32
C GLU A 192 -3.96 13.23 22.73
N ALA A 193 -4.94 12.69 21.98
CA ALA A 193 -6.06 13.48 21.51
C ALA A 193 -6.69 14.13 22.74
N SER A 194 -6.73 15.46 22.75
CA SER A 194 -7.33 16.19 23.86
C SER A 194 -8.74 15.64 24.08
N ALA A 195 -9.01 15.20 25.31
CA ALA A 195 -10.30 14.63 25.64
C ALA A 195 -11.37 15.65 25.24
N PRO A 196 -12.39 15.23 24.45
CA PRO A 196 -13.44 16.16 24.06
C PRO A 196 -14.10 16.69 25.34
N PHE A 197 -13.99 18.00 25.57
CA PHE A 197 -14.67 18.61 26.69
C PHE A 197 -16.17 18.68 26.36
N PRO A 198 -17.05 18.30 27.31
CA PRO A 198 -18.49 18.37 27.07
C PRO A 198 -18.88 19.83 26.83
N VAL A 199 -19.37 20.11 25.63
CA VAL A 199 -19.97 21.40 25.28
C VAL A 199 -21.48 21.31 25.48
N THR A 200 -22.06 22.34 26.09
CA THR A 200 -23.51 22.43 26.33
C THR A 200 -24.32 22.77 25.07
N SER A 201 -23.64 22.93 23.93
CA SER A 201 -24.21 23.39 22.66
C SER A 201 -23.31 23.03 21.48
N TYR A 202 -23.89 22.59 20.37
CA TYR A 202 -23.20 22.42 19.08
C TYR A 202 -22.95 23.76 18.35
N TYR A 203 -23.63 24.83 18.78
CA TYR A 203 -23.51 26.17 18.20
C TYR A 203 -22.64 27.07 19.08
N THR A 204 -21.86 27.94 18.45
CA THR A 204 -21.12 29.03 19.10
C THR A 204 -22.09 29.90 19.89
N ARG A 205 -22.00 29.88 21.23
CA ARG A 205 -22.82 30.74 22.08
C ARG A 205 -22.04 32.02 22.42
N PRO A 206 -22.63 33.21 22.23
CA PRO A 206 -21.99 34.44 22.67
C PRO A 206 -21.79 34.41 24.19
N GLN A 207 -20.57 34.70 24.64
CA GLN A 207 -20.28 34.92 26.05
C GLN A 207 -20.60 36.38 26.40
N LEU A 208 -21.35 36.58 27.48
CA LEU A 208 -21.63 37.91 28.00
C LEU A 208 -20.36 38.45 28.68
N THR A 209 -19.88 39.59 28.21
CA THR A 209 -18.77 40.30 28.83
C THR A 209 -19.32 41.42 29.70
N ALA A 210 -18.69 41.68 30.86
CA ALA A 210 -19.05 42.82 31.69
C ALA A 210 -18.84 44.14 30.93
N LEU A 211 -19.74 45.09 31.12
CA LEU A 211 -19.61 46.42 30.54
C LEU A 211 -18.40 47.15 31.15
N PRO A 212 -17.62 47.91 30.36
CA PRO A 212 -16.58 48.78 30.89
C PRO A 212 -17.17 49.82 31.86
N GLN A 213 -16.41 50.17 32.91
CA GLN A 213 -16.84 51.19 33.88
C GLN A 213 -16.87 52.61 33.28
N GLU A 214 -16.03 52.88 32.28
CA GLU A 214 -16.03 54.12 31.51
C GLU A 214 -16.22 53.83 30.03
N ILE A 215 -17.20 54.48 29.41
CA ILE A 215 -17.52 54.32 27.98
C ILE A 215 -17.07 55.58 27.25
N ASN A 216 -15.97 55.48 26.51
CA ASN A 216 -15.53 56.53 25.60
C ASN A 216 -16.31 56.40 24.26
N PRO A 217 -16.94 57.46 23.73
CA PRO A 217 -17.67 57.41 22.47
C PRO A 217 -16.84 56.87 21.30
N LYS A 218 -15.53 57.16 21.28
CA LYS A 218 -14.63 56.68 20.23
C LYS A 218 -14.44 55.16 20.27
N THR A 219 -14.21 54.59 21.46
CA THR A 219 -14.07 53.14 21.62
C THR A 219 -15.39 52.40 21.46
N PHE A 220 -16.52 53.03 21.81
CA PHE A 220 -17.85 52.50 21.55
C PHE A 220 -18.11 52.27 20.05
N TRP A 221 -17.82 53.28 19.21
CA TRP A 221 -18.07 53.19 17.76
C TRP A 221 -17.00 52.40 16.99
N GLN A 222 -15.75 52.34 17.48
CA GLN A 222 -14.65 51.67 16.78
C GLN A 222 -14.36 50.26 17.30
N GLY A 223 -14.86 49.92 18.50
CA GLY A 223 -14.45 48.73 19.24
C GLY A 223 -13.03 48.86 19.79
N GLU A 224 -12.70 48.09 20.82
CA GLU A 224 -11.31 48.00 21.34
C GLU A 224 -10.39 47.21 20.40
N LYS A 225 -10.96 46.25 19.67
CA LYS A 225 -10.26 45.44 18.68
C LYS A 225 -10.89 45.68 17.32
N PRO A 226 -10.08 45.94 16.27
CA PRO A 226 -10.60 46.01 14.92
C PRO A 226 -11.27 44.69 14.56
N PHE A 227 -12.41 44.74 13.88
CA PHE A 227 -13.01 43.53 13.34
C PHE A 227 -12.00 42.80 12.44
N PRO A 228 -11.96 41.46 12.49
CA PRO A 228 -11.17 40.71 11.54
C PRO A 228 -11.64 41.09 10.13
N LYS A 229 -10.71 41.57 9.31
CA LYS A 229 -11.00 42.02 7.93
C LYS A 229 -11.43 40.88 7.02
N THR A 230 -11.16 39.65 7.44
CA THR A 230 -11.47 38.43 6.71
C THR A 230 -12.19 37.50 7.66
N VAL A 231 -13.39 37.07 7.29
CA VAL A 231 -14.02 35.92 7.94
C VAL A 231 -13.28 34.69 7.42
N GLU A 232 -12.71 33.90 8.32
CA GLU A 232 -12.06 32.65 7.96
C GLU A 232 -13.13 31.67 7.46
N VAL A 233 -13.30 31.62 6.14
CA VAL A 233 -14.15 30.63 5.51
C VAL A 233 -13.37 29.33 5.50
N LEU A 234 -13.81 28.34 6.28
CA LEU A 234 -13.25 27.00 6.22
C LEU A 234 -13.29 26.53 4.76
N PRO A 235 -12.14 26.23 4.13
CA PRO A 235 -12.15 25.73 2.78
C PRO A 235 -12.95 24.42 2.76
N PRO A 236 -13.76 24.18 1.71
CA PRO A 236 -14.44 22.90 1.58
C PRO A 236 -13.39 21.78 1.61
N SER A 237 -13.69 20.68 2.28
CA SER A 237 -12.79 19.52 2.27
C SER A 237 -12.52 19.11 0.82
N THR A 238 -11.25 19.18 0.44
CA THR A 238 -10.79 18.80 -0.91
C THR A 238 -10.81 17.29 -1.11
N VAL A 239 -10.76 16.53 -0.01
CA VAL A 239 -10.76 15.07 -0.01
C VAL A 239 -12.10 14.55 0.50
N SER A 240 -12.90 13.96 -0.39
CA SER A 240 -14.11 13.21 -0.01
C SER A 240 -13.75 11.98 0.83
N GLY A 241 -14.65 11.59 1.74
CA GLY A 241 -14.57 10.29 2.42
C GLY A 241 -13.27 10.00 3.19
N ILE A 242 -12.57 11.00 3.74
CA ILE A 242 -11.20 10.84 4.28
C ILE A 242 -11.05 9.70 5.31
N LEU A 243 -12.06 9.46 6.15
CA LEU A 243 -12.07 8.36 7.12
C LEU A 243 -12.11 6.98 6.45
N VAL A 244 -12.83 6.88 5.33
CA VAL A 244 -12.95 5.64 4.55
C VAL A 244 -11.67 5.39 3.78
N LYS A 245 -11.04 6.43 3.24
CA LYS A 245 -9.77 6.31 2.49
C LYS A 245 -8.64 5.69 3.31
N LYS A 246 -8.66 5.86 4.65
CA LYS A 246 -7.71 5.20 5.56
C LYS A 246 -7.78 3.66 5.53
N GLN A 247 -8.84 3.06 5.02
CA GLN A 247 -9.01 1.60 4.95
C GLN A 247 -8.38 0.97 3.69
N GLY A 248 -7.90 1.79 2.75
CA GLY A 248 -7.35 1.32 1.47
C GLY A 248 -8.40 0.80 0.48
N ASP A 249 -7.96 0.48 -0.74
CA ASP A 249 -8.84 0.07 -1.84
C ASP A 249 -9.50 -1.30 -1.64
N PHE A 250 -8.88 -2.20 -0.88
CA PHE A 250 -9.34 -3.59 -0.71
C PHE A 250 -9.25 -4.05 0.74
N PRO A 251 -10.06 -3.47 1.65
CA PRO A 251 -10.09 -3.91 3.04
C PRO A 251 -10.61 -5.35 3.14
N ALA A 252 -10.28 -6.04 4.23
CA ALA A 252 -10.55 -7.48 4.38
C ALA A 252 -12.03 -7.88 4.21
N PHE A 253 -12.97 -6.99 4.52
CA PHE A 253 -14.41 -7.22 4.35
C PHE A 253 -14.90 -7.02 2.90
N TRP A 254 -14.11 -6.39 2.03
CA TRP A 254 -14.51 -6.03 0.67
C TRP A 254 -14.15 -7.11 -0.35
N GLN A 255 -15.12 -8.00 -0.62
CA GLN A 255 -14.91 -9.17 -1.48
C GLN A 255 -15.14 -8.90 -2.99
N LYS A 256 -15.41 -7.65 -3.38
CA LYS A 256 -15.65 -7.27 -4.78
C LYS A 256 -14.34 -7.08 -5.56
N ASP A 257 -14.44 -7.06 -6.88
CA ASP A 257 -13.29 -6.93 -7.79
C ASP A 257 -12.95 -5.45 -8.13
N HIS A 258 -13.81 -4.51 -7.77
CA HIS A 258 -13.57 -3.06 -7.91
C HIS A 258 -13.13 -2.45 -6.56
N SER A 259 -12.46 -1.30 -6.59
CA SER A 259 -11.97 -0.61 -5.39
C SER A 259 -13.12 -0.20 -4.46
N PHE A 260 -12.95 -0.47 -3.16
CA PHE A 260 -13.85 0.00 -2.11
C PHE A 260 -13.88 1.53 -2.02
N ILE A 261 -12.72 2.18 -2.07
CA ILE A 261 -12.61 3.63 -2.02
C ILE A 261 -13.34 4.24 -3.21
N ALA A 262 -13.16 3.72 -4.42
CA ALA A 262 -13.84 4.23 -5.60
C ALA A 262 -15.37 4.17 -5.47
N THR A 263 -15.91 3.07 -4.92
CA THR A 263 -17.35 2.92 -4.69
C THR A 263 -17.87 3.86 -3.61
N ILE A 264 -17.15 3.99 -2.49
CA ILE A 264 -17.60 4.85 -1.40
C ILE A 264 -17.42 6.33 -1.75
N ASP A 265 -16.37 6.72 -2.48
CA ASP A 265 -16.18 8.09 -2.96
C ASP A 265 -17.36 8.52 -3.84
N GLU A 266 -17.81 7.66 -4.77
CA GLU A 266 -19.00 7.90 -5.58
C GLU A 266 -20.25 8.13 -4.71
N LEU A 267 -20.45 7.29 -3.68
CA LEU A 267 -21.58 7.42 -2.75
C LEU A 267 -21.50 8.70 -1.91
N TYR A 268 -20.32 9.03 -1.38
CA TYR A 268 -20.11 10.26 -0.60
C TYR A 268 -20.34 11.51 -1.45
N ASP A 269 -19.88 11.49 -2.70
CA ASP A 269 -20.06 12.62 -3.60
C ASP A 269 -21.55 12.82 -3.92
N ARG A 270 -22.28 11.73 -4.20
CA ARG A 270 -23.75 11.76 -4.37
C ARG A 270 -24.48 12.35 -3.16
N VAL A 271 -24.09 11.97 -1.95
CA VAL A 271 -24.67 12.52 -0.71
C VAL A 271 -24.32 14.01 -0.57
N LYS A 272 -23.07 14.38 -0.85
CA LYS A 272 -22.58 15.77 -0.79
C LYS A 272 -23.30 16.68 -1.78
N THR A 273 -23.50 16.24 -3.02
CA THR A 273 -24.19 17.01 -4.06
C THR A 273 -25.71 16.87 -4.01
N LYS A 274 -26.25 16.06 -3.07
CA LYS A 274 -27.68 15.72 -2.98
C LYS A 274 -28.25 15.21 -4.30
N ASN A 275 -27.46 14.42 -5.04
CA ASN A 275 -27.80 13.92 -6.37
C ASN A 275 -28.18 15.01 -7.40
N ARG A 276 -27.69 16.26 -7.25
CA ARG A 276 -28.04 17.35 -8.18
C ARG A 276 -27.66 17.08 -9.64
N ASP A 277 -26.62 16.27 -9.87
CA ASP A 277 -26.07 16.00 -11.21
C ASP A 277 -26.58 14.69 -11.83
N LEU A 278 -27.58 14.04 -11.21
CA LEU A 278 -28.15 12.75 -11.63
C LEU A 278 -29.55 12.87 -12.27
N LEU A 279 -30.02 14.10 -12.52
CA LEU A 279 -31.28 14.40 -13.22
C LEU A 279 -31.04 14.96 -14.61
#